data_AF-A0A415ZCZ9-F1
#
_entry.id   AF-A0A415ZCZ9-F1
#
_cell.length_a   1.000
_cell.length_b   1.000
_cell.length_c   1.000
_cell.angle_alpha   90.00
_cell.angle_beta   90.00
_cell.angle_gamma   90.00
#
_symmetry.space_group_name_H-M   'P 1'
#
loop_
_entity.id
_entity.type
_entity.pdbx_description
1 polymer ?
#
loop_
_entity_poly.entity_id
_entity_poly.type
_entity_poly.pdbx_seq_one_letter_code
_entity_poly.pdbx_strand_id
1 'polypeptide(L)'
;MENWNDVHIVPEFSDQGVDCYRLAGGSFVNEYYIVSEAETRKLMNHPEVVGYEVYASLVTATSQMMYYLKEQKKITSANILSILRGALNYPLEESCYKEHIRVHDISFMSSERVFGENDEMSLDIKYCKLTMVPNSTLMIGDIIASGETLVQCLRYVTDYYRKQGAKLRNILLFTIGGTQGIEILEKLTKEIRTYWPDFEGFITVYYEGVFSCYEEGDKGVSGINRALIDFYWKGGIVAPEFRRQTLSMQNPLFEKCTIYDGGARRYEIHEHIEEVLEFWNGILARADKIDKQALLEEKLGHALPISYEDWLKDCHYEKLDAKLTRWLYQQERGFVESLKDVTLEEIAHQRIDEFTTTLKKYIL
;
A
#
# COMPACT_ATOMS: atom_id res chain seq x y z
N MET A 1 1.76 2.89 17.44
CA MET A 1 2.64 1.73 17.65
C MET A 1 3.79 2.20 18.51
N GLU A 2 4.03 1.61 19.69
CA GLU A 2 4.97 2.19 20.67
C GLU A 2 6.44 2.30 20.17
N ASN A 3 6.85 1.47 19.19
CA ASN A 3 8.25 1.37 18.75
C ASN A 3 8.47 1.65 17.25
N TRP A 4 7.60 2.44 16.58
CA TRP A 4 7.75 2.66 15.13
C TRP A 4 9.11 3.27 14.75
N ASN A 5 9.64 4.15 15.59
CA ASN A 5 10.96 4.77 15.37
C ASN A 5 12.14 3.79 15.48
N ASP A 6 11.94 2.61 16.07
CA ASP A 6 12.97 1.56 16.13
C ASP A 6 12.90 0.60 14.92
N VAL A 7 11.82 0.72 14.13
CA VAL A 7 11.62 -0.09 12.94
C VAL A 7 12.63 0.29 11.87
N HIS A 8 13.17 -0.68 11.17
CA HIS A 8 14.08 -0.45 10.04
C HIS A 8 13.87 -1.52 8.98
N ILE A 9 14.17 -1.17 7.73
CA ILE A 9 14.15 -2.15 6.64
C ILE A 9 15.50 -2.85 6.51
N VAL A 10 15.45 -4.17 6.37
CA VAL A 10 16.61 -5.03 6.14
C VAL A 10 16.46 -5.69 4.78
N PRO A 11 17.47 -5.66 3.89
CA PRO A 11 17.41 -6.38 2.62
C PRO A 11 17.18 -7.88 2.86
N GLU A 12 16.18 -8.45 2.21
CA GLU A 12 15.82 -9.87 2.31
C GLU A 12 16.28 -10.63 1.06
N PHE A 13 15.93 -10.13 -0.14
CA PHE A 13 16.45 -10.63 -1.41
C PHE A 13 16.39 -9.54 -2.49
N SER A 14 17.16 -9.74 -3.56
CA SER A 14 17.08 -8.97 -4.80
C SER A 14 17.26 -9.96 -5.94
N ASP A 15 16.18 -10.28 -6.65
CA ASP A 15 16.18 -11.27 -7.74
C ASP A 15 15.14 -10.93 -8.81
N GLN A 16 15.46 -11.24 -10.07
CA GLN A 16 14.61 -10.98 -11.25
C GLN A 16 14.03 -9.57 -11.35
N GLY A 17 14.75 -8.55 -10.83
CA GLY A 17 14.31 -7.15 -10.84
C GLY A 17 13.32 -6.78 -9.73
N VAL A 18 13.10 -7.68 -8.76
CA VAL A 18 12.32 -7.44 -7.55
C VAL A 18 13.25 -7.32 -6.36
N ASP A 19 13.21 -6.17 -5.69
CA ASP A 19 13.90 -5.92 -4.43
C ASP A 19 12.92 -6.12 -3.27
N CYS A 20 13.32 -6.90 -2.27
CA CYS A 20 12.50 -7.21 -1.11
C CYS A 20 13.22 -6.87 0.19
N TYR A 21 12.48 -6.23 1.08
CA TYR A 21 12.94 -5.80 2.38
C TYR A 21 12.03 -6.33 3.47
N ARG A 22 12.59 -6.77 4.60
CA ARG A 22 11.84 -7.16 5.78
C ARG A 22 11.88 -6.04 6.82
N LEU A 23 10.75 -5.77 7.47
CA LEU A 23 10.71 -4.86 8.61
C LEU A 23 11.27 -5.58 9.86
N ALA A 24 12.17 -4.93 10.57
CA ALA A 24 12.76 -5.40 11.82
C ALA A 24 12.72 -4.31 12.89
N GLY A 25 12.91 -4.65 14.18
CA GLY A 25 12.98 -3.69 15.30
C GLY A 25 11.68 -3.48 16.09
N GLY A 26 10.50 -3.58 15.46
CA GLY A 26 9.20 -3.24 16.07
C GLY A 26 8.54 -4.29 16.99
N SER A 27 9.27 -5.29 17.47
CA SER A 27 8.73 -6.40 18.30
C SER A 27 7.49 -7.10 17.70
N PHE A 28 7.46 -7.24 16.37
CA PHE A 28 6.35 -7.84 15.64
C PHE A 28 6.13 -9.32 15.99
N VAL A 29 4.86 -9.72 16.15
CA VAL A 29 4.49 -11.14 16.20
C VAL A 29 4.18 -11.73 14.83
N ASN A 30 4.04 -10.86 13.83
CA ASN A 30 3.84 -11.17 12.42
C ASN A 30 5.09 -10.84 11.58
N GLU A 31 5.03 -11.17 10.29
CA GLU A 31 6.08 -10.87 9.33
C GLU A 31 5.62 -9.82 8.32
N TYR A 32 6.44 -8.79 8.13
CA TYR A 32 6.13 -7.67 7.24
C TYR A 32 7.27 -7.47 6.24
N TYR A 33 6.89 -7.37 4.97
CA TYR A 33 7.79 -7.21 3.85
C TYR A 33 7.39 -6.02 2.98
N ILE A 34 8.36 -5.36 2.36
CA ILE A 34 8.17 -4.37 1.30
C ILE A 34 8.81 -4.93 0.04
N VAL A 35 8.07 -4.94 -1.07
CA VAL A 35 8.59 -5.31 -2.39
C VAL A 35 8.58 -4.11 -3.32
N SER A 36 9.63 -3.97 -4.13
CA SER A 36 9.73 -2.95 -5.17
C SER A 36 10.16 -3.57 -6.49
N GLU A 37 9.45 -3.24 -7.56
CA GLU A 37 9.66 -3.71 -8.93
C GLU A 37 9.36 -2.56 -9.91
N ALA A 38 9.86 -2.61 -11.15
CA ALA A 38 9.71 -1.50 -12.10
C ALA A 38 8.26 -1.15 -12.44
N GLU A 39 7.40 -2.14 -12.69
CA GLU A 39 5.99 -1.89 -13.01
C GLU A 39 5.17 -1.52 -11.77
N THR A 40 5.51 -2.05 -10.58
CA THR A 40 4.87 -1.59 -9.33
C THR A 40 5.24 -0.14 -9.02
N ARG A 41 6.50 0.27 -9.23
CA ARG A 41 6.91 1.69 -9.11
C ARG A 41 6.24 2.59 -10.14
N LYS A 42 6.05 2.08 -11.36
CA LYS A 42 5.32 2.80 -12.43
C LYS A 42 3.86 3.01 -12.02
N LEU A 43 3.19 1.97 -11.52
CA LEU A 43 1.81 2.05 -11.04
C LEU A 43 1.64 3.15 -9.98
N MET A 44 2.55 3.21 -9.00
CA MET A 44 2.46 4.17 -7.90
C MET A 44 2.86 5.60 -8.28
N ASN A 45 3.70 5.78 -9.31
CA ASN A 45 4.13 7.12 -9.75
C ASN A 45 3.24 7.74 -10.83
N HIS A 46 2.45 6.94 -11.55
CA HIS A 46 1.70 7.41 -12.72
C HIS A 46 0.21 7.10 -12.57
N PRO A 47 -0.61 8.02 -12.02
CA PRO A 47 -2.07 7.87 -11.95
C PRO A 47 -2.73 7.50 -13.29
N GLU A 48 -2.07 7.75 -14.42
CA GLU A 48 -2.46 7.40 -15.78
C GLU A 48 -2.52 5.88 -16.04
N VAL A 49 -1.79 5.07 -15.25
CA VAL A 49 -1.88 3.61 -15.33
C VAL A 49 -3.25 3.19 -14.80
N VAL A 50 -4.15 2.77 -15.70
CA VAL A 50 -5.56 2.46 -15.39
C VAL A 50 -5.99 1.13 -16.03
N GLY A 51 -7.12 0.58 -15.57
CA GLY A 51 -7.69 -0.64 -16.15
C GLY A 51 -6.82 -1.87 -15.92
N TYR A 52 -6.71 -2.74 -16.94
CA TYR A 52 -5.96 -4.01 -16.82
C TYR A 52 -4.49 -3.81 -16.46
N GLU A 53 -3.90 -2.68 -16.84
CA GLU A 53 -2.50 -2.37 -16.55
C GLU A 53 -2.22 -2.28 -15.05
N VAL A 54 -3.20 -1.85 -14.24
CA VAL A 54 -3.10 -1.86 -12.77
C VAL A 54 -2.81 -3.26 -12.25
N TYR A 55 -3.60 -4.23 -12.71
CA TYR A 55 -3.45 -5.63 -12.32
C TYR A 55 -2.13 -6.21 -12.85
N ALA A 56 -1.81 -5.96 -14.13
CA ALA A 56 -0.60 -6.45 -14.76
C ALA A 56 0.67 -5.94 -14.06
N SER A 57 0.65 -4.70 -13.57
CA SER A 57 1.78 -4.07 -12.89
C SER A 57 2.16 -4.77 -11.58
N LEU A 58 1.22 -5.47 -10.93
CA LEU A 58 1.49 -6.17 -9.68
C LEU A 58 2.00 -7.61 -9.89
N VAL A 59 1.87 -8.17 -11.09
CA VAL A 59 2.05 -9.61 -11.33
C VAL A 59 3.47 -10.08 -11.02
N THR A 60 4.48 -9.38 -11.51
CA THR A 60 5.89 -9.77 -11.36
C THR A 60 6.30 -9.78 -9.90
N ALA A 61 6.06 -8.67 -9.18
CA ALA A 61 6.36 -8.55 -7.76
C ALA A 61 5.61 -9.58 -6.91
N THR A 62 4.32 -9.80 -7.19
CA THR A 62 3.50 -10.81 -6.48
C THR A 62 4.06 -12.21 -6.70
N SER A 63 4.35 -12.57 -7.95
CA SER A 63 4.85 -13.90 -8.32
C SER A 63 6.19 -14.18 -7.66
N GLN A 64 7.13 -13.23 -7.71
CA GLN A 64 8.42 -13.41 -7.05
C GLN A 64 8.32 -13.55 -5.53
N MET A 65 7.46 -12.75 -4.89
CA MET A 65 7.27 -12.90 -3.45
C MET A 65 6.59 -14.23 -3.10
N MET A 66 5.65 -14.70 -3.92
CA MET A 66 5.04 -16.03 -3.75
C MET A 66 6.06 -17.15 -3.92
N TYR A 67 6.94 -17.06 -4.91
CA TYR A 67 8.05 -17.99 -5.11
C TYR A 67 8.95 -18.04 -3.86
N TYR A 68 9.41 -16.88 -3.39
CA TYR A 68 10.23 -16.77 -2.19
C TYR A 68 9.55 -17.43 -0.97
N LEU A 69 8.31 -17.07 -0.68
CA LEU A 69 7.56 -17.60 0.47
C LEU A 69 7.29 -19.12 0.36
N LYS A 70 7.09 -19.63 -0.86
CA LYS A 70 6.97 -21.07 -1.14
C LYS A 70 8.28 -21.79 -0.82
N GLU A 71 9.43 -21.28 -1.26
CA GLU A 71 10.74 -21.87 -0.96
C GLU A 71 11.03 -21.87 0.56
N GLN A 72 10.55 -20.86 1.28
CA GLN A 72 10.60 -20.81 2.75
C GLN A 72 9.54 -21.70 3.44
N LYS A 73 8.74 -22.48 2.69
CA LYS A 73 7.66 -23.35 3.20
C LYS A 73 6.56 -22.62 3.98
N LYS A 74 6.43 -21.31 3.76
CA LYS A 74 5.39 -20.47 4.34
C LYS A 74 4.06 -20.63 3.60
N ILE A 75 4.13 -21.00 2.31
CA ILE A 75 2.99 -21.39 1.49
C ILE A 75 3.03 -22.91 1.25
N THR A 76 1.99 -23.63 1.65
CA THR A 76 1.86 -25.08 1.39
C THR A 76 0.71 -25.41 0.45
N SER A 77 -0.47 -24.86 0.74
CA SER A 77 -1.68 -24.94 -0.07
C SER A 77 -2.37 -23.58 0.03
N ALA A 78 -2.78 -23.04 -1.11
CA ALA A 78 -3.37 -21.71 -1.18
C ALA A 78 -4.91 -21.80 -1.21
N ASN A 79 -5.56 -20.99 -0.39
CA ASN A 79 -6.95 -20.58 -0.60
C ASN A 79 -6.96 -19.09 -0.80
N ILE A 80 -7.65 -18.61 -1.82
CA ILE A 80 -7.75 -17.18 -2.07
C ILE A 80 -9.10 -16.70 -1.54
N LEU A 81 -9.09 -15.61 -0.77
CA LEU A 81 -10.29 -14.88 -0.41
C LEU A 81 -10.27 -13.50 -1.05
N SER A 82 -11.21 -13.29 -1.96
CA SER A 82 -11.40 -12.02 -2.66
C SER A 82 -12.51 -11.22 -1.97
N ILE A 83 -12.11 -10.17 -1.25
CA ILE A 83 -13.04 -9.18 -0.69
C ILE A 83 -13.35 -8.16 -1.79
N LEU A 84 -14.60 -8.15 -2.24
CA LEU A 84 -15.01 -7.38 -3.39
C LEU A 84 -15.16 -5.89 -3.06
N ARG A 85 -14.78 -4.98 -3.98
CA ARG A 85 -14.14 -5.23 -5.29
C ARG A 85 -12.60 -5.12 -5.26
N GLY A 86 -12.04 -4.45 -4.25
CA GLY A 86 -10.61 -4.09 -4.19
C GLY A 86 -9.66 -5.27 -4.35
N ALA A 87 -10.00 -6.44 -3.81
CA ALA A 87 -9.15 -7.62 -3.89
C ALA A 87 -8.89 -8.13 -5.30
N LEU A 88 -9.81 -7.84 -6.24
CA LEU A 88 -9.66 -8.29 -7.62
C LEU A 88 -8.45 -7.65 -8.30
N ASN A 89 -7.97 -6.49 -7.82
CA ASN A 89 -6.77 -5.81 -8.32
C ASN A 89 -5.49 -6.62 -8.15
N TYR A 90 -5.47 -7.56 -7.22
CA TYR A 90 -4.27 -8.31 -6.87
C TYR A 90 -4.20 -9.63 -7.64
N PRO A 91 -3.09 -9.93 -8.32
CA PRO A 91 -2.96 -11.08 -9.22
C PRO A 91 -2.65 -12.39 -8.49
N LEU A 92 -3.40 -12.70 -7.44
CA LEU A 92 -3.10 -13.84 -6.56
C LEU A 92 -3.25 -15.19 -7.27
N GLU A 93 -4.33 -15.38 -8.02
CA GLU A 93 -4.58 -16.62 -8.76
C GLU A 93 -3.53 -16.84 -9.86
N GLU A 94 -3.25 -15.80 -10.66
CA GLU A 94 -2.25 -15.88 -11.73
C GLU A 94 -0.85 -16.11 -11.16
N SER A 95 -0.49 -15.44 -10.07
CA SER A 95 0.82 -15.62 -9.43
C SER A 95 0.96 -17.03 -8.85
N CYS A 96 -0.10 -17.58 -8.25
CA CYS A 96 -0.10 -18.98 -7.82
C CYS A 96 0.08 -19.94 -8.99
N TYR A 97 -0.57 -19.68 -10.13
CA TYR A 97 -0.41 -20.49 -11.34
C TYR A 97 1.03 -20.46 -11.87
N LYS A 98 1.63 -19.27 -11.99
CA LYS A 98 3.02 -19.09 -12.45
C LYS A 98 4.02 -19.82 -11.57
N GLU A 99 3.84 -19.74 -10.25
CA GLU A 99 4.75 -20.35 -9.28
C GLU A 99 4.41 -21.80 -8.92
N HIS A 100 3.51 -22.42 -9.67
CA HIS A 100 3.06 -23.80 -9.44
C HIS A 100 2.59 -24.06 -8.00
N ILE A 101 1.90 -23.07 -7.41
CA ILE A 101 1.24 -23.17 -6.11
C ILE A 101 -0.17 -23.68 -6.35
N ARG A 102 -0.51 -24.80 -5.70
CA ARG A 102 -1.85 -25.36 -5.82
C ARG A 102 -2.85 -24.49 -5.06
N VAL A 103 -3.77 -23.88 -5.82
CA VAL A 103 -4.97 -23.23 -5.28
C VAL A 103 -6.07 -24.27 -5.16
N HIS A 104 -6.60 -24.45 -3.96
CA HIS A 104 -7.69 -25.39 -3.73
C HIS A 104 -9.06 -24.76 -3.97
N ASP A 105 -9.22 -23.51 -3.55
CA ASP A 105 -10.47 -22.77 -3.69
C ASP A 105 -10.22 -21.27 -3.77
N ILE A 106 -11.14 -20.57 -4.44
CA ILE A 106 -11.22 -19.12 -4.53
C ILE A 106 -12.61 -18.73 -4.03
N SER A 107 -12.61 -18.09 -2.87
CA SER A 107 -13.79 -17.65 -2.17
C SER A 107 -14.01 -16.15 -2.38
N PHE A 108 -15.28 -15.74 -2.41
CA PHE A 108 -15.64 -14.33 -2.62
C PHE A 108 -16.52 -13.85 -1.47
N MET A 109 -16.22 -12.64 -0.98
CA MET A 109 -17.00 -11.94 0.02
C MET A 109 -17.32 -10.53 -0.48
N SER A 110 -18.60 -10.17 -0.46
CA SER A 110 -19.08 -8.82 -0.70
C SER A 110 -19.66 -8.24 0.58
N SER A 111 -19.38 -6.97 0.78
CA SER A 111 -19.44 -6.28 2.06
C SER A 111 -19.80 -4.83 1.78
N GLU A 112 -20.93 -4.34 2.31
CA GLU A 112 -21.28 -2.93 2.28
C GLU A 112 -21.17 -2.34 3.68
N ARG A 113 -20.63 -1.12 3.77
CA ARG A 113 -20.64 -0.34 5.01
C ARG A 113 -22.06 0.21 5.20
N VAL A 114 -22.72 -0.21 6.26
CA VAL A 114 -24.02 0.33 6.69
C VAL A 114 -23.80 1.18 7.92
N PHE A 115 -24.11 2.47 7.81
CA PHE A 115 -24.10 3.39 8.93
C PHE A 115 -25.43 3.30 9.66
N GLY A 116 -25.39 2.92 10.95
CA GLY A 116 -26.57 2.92 11.82
C GLY A 116 -26.98 4.32 12.29
N GLU A 117 -28.10 4.42 13.02
CA GLU A 117 -28.65 5.69 13.53
C GLU A 117 -27.71 6.47 14.48
N ASN A 118 -26.64 5.83 14.97
CA ASN A 118 -25.63 6.42 15.87
C ASN A 118 -24.24 6.60 15.22
N ASP A 119 -24.14 6.60 13.89
CA ASP A 119 -22.87 6.55 13.13
C ASP A 119 -22.01 5.29 13.41
N GLU A 120 -22.57 4.27 14.08
CA GLU A 120 -21.91 2.97 14.20
C GLU A 120 -21.86 2.29 12.82
N MET A 121 -20.65 2.08 12.30
CA MET A 121 -20.41 1.41 11.03
C MET A 121 -20.47 -0.12 11.21
N SER A 122 -21.47 -0.75 10.61
CA SER A 122 -21.62 -2.22 10.57
C SER A 122 -21.38 -2.73 9.14
N LEU A 123 -20.74 -3.90 8.98
CA LEU A 123 -20.71 -4.58 7.69
C LEU A 123 -22.02 -5.34 7.47
N ASP A 124 -22.68 -5.08 6.35
CA ASP A 124 -23.68 -5.99 5.82
C ASP A 124 -23.04 -6.89 4.76
N ILE A 125 -22.94 -8.18 5.07
CA ILE A 125 -22.35 -9.19 4.16
C ILE A 125 -23.42 -9.57 3.14
N LYS A 126 -23.34 -8.98 1.94
CA LYS A 126 -24.29 -9.24 0.85
C LYS A 126 -24.08 -10.59 0.18
N TYR A 127 -22.83 -11.04 0.10
CA TYR A 127 -22.47 -12.31 -0.52
C TYR A 127 -21.27 -12.91 0.20
N CYS A 128 -21.34 -14.20 0.50
CA CYS A 128 -20.21 -14.92 1.06
C CYS A 128 -20.27 -16.37 0.62
N LYS A 129 -19.29 -16.78 -0.20
CA LYS A 129 -19.05 -18.18 -0.52
C LYS A 129 -17.64 -18.52 -0.08
N LEU A 130 -17.55 -19.09 1.13
CA LEU A 130 -16.31 -19.58 1.71
C LEU A 130 -16.26 -21.10 1.56
N THR A 131 -15.15 -21.60 1.05
CA THR A 131 -14.79 -23.01 1.15
C THR A 131 -13.64 -23.14 2.15
N MET A 132 -13.71 -24.16 2.99
CA MET A 132 -12.66 -24.44 3.96
C MET A 132 -11.63 -25.39 3.37
N VAL A 133 -10.36 -25.06 3.53
CA VAL A 133 -9.28 -26.03 3.36
C VAL A 133 -8.45 -25.99 4.64
N PRO A 134 -8.59 -27.00 5.51
CA PRO A 134 -7.89 -27.02 6.79
C PRO A 134 -6.37 -26.91 6.63
N ASN A 135 -5.71 -26.21 7.55
CA ASN A 135 -4.25 -26.10 7.61
C ASN A 135 -3.62 -25.52 6.32
N SER A 136 -4.36 -24.68 5.60
CA SER A 136 -3.90 -23.97 4.41
C SER A 136 -3.47 -22.54 4.75
N THR A 137 -2.76 -21.93 3.80
CA THR A 137 -2.47 -20.50 3.77
C THR A 137 -3.65 -19.78 3.12
N LEU A 138 -4.31 -18.91 3.88
CA LEU A 138 -5.33 -18.02 3.32
C LEU A 138 -4.64 -16.81 2.71
N MET A 139 -4.86 -16.58 1.42
CA MET A 139 -4.30 -15.47 0.65
C MET A 139 -5.35 -14.39 0.42
N ILE A 140 -4.99 -13.15 0.71
CA ILE A 140 -5.84 -11.97 0.53
C ILE A 140 -5.02 -10.88 -0.15
N GLY A 141 -5.63 -10.18 -1.09
CA GLY A 141 -5.11 -8.94 -1.64
C GLY A 141 -6.09 -7.85 -1.30
N ASP A 142 -5.67 -6.74 -0.69
CA ASP A 142 -6.54 -5.59 -0.51
C ASP A 142 -5.76 -4.32 -0.18
N ILE A 143 -6.35 -3.15 -0.40
CA ILE A 143 -5.80 -1.88 0.09
C ILE A 143 -6.16 -1.73 1.57
N ILE A 144 -5.15 -1.55 2.43
CA ILE A 144 -5.36 -1.33 3.87
C ILE A 144 -5.08 0.12 4.21
N ALA A 145 -6.14 0.94 4.12
CA ALA A 145 -6.14 2.28 4.69
C ALA A 145 -6.49 2.21 6.18
N SER A 146 -7.74 2.51 6.57
CA SER A 146 -8.21 2.32 7.96
C SER A 146 -8.26 0.85 8.43
N GLY A 147 -8.27 -0.11 7.51
CA GLY A 147 -8.30 -1.55 7.81
C GLY A 147 -9.61 -2.11 8.39
N GLU A 148 -10.59 -1.27 8.72
CA GLU A 148 -11.82 -1.68 9.42
C GLU A 148 -12.60 -2.77 8.65
N THR A 149 -12.77 -2.62 7.34
CA THR A 149 -13.43 -3.62 6.49
C THR A 149 -12.71 -4.97 6.56
N LEU A 150 -11.38 -4.97 6.47
CA LEU A 150 -10.58 -6.19 6.55
C LEU A 150 -10.72 -6.86 7.92
N VAL A 151 -10.73 -6.10 9.02
CA VAL A 151 -10.93 -6.63 10.38
C VAL A 151 -12.24 -7.39 10.50
N GLN A 152 -13.33 -6.78 10.06
CA GLN A 152 -14.65 -7.38 10.15
C GLN A 152 -14.76 -8.64 9.28
N CYS A 153 -14.19 -8.60 8.07
CA CYS A 153 -14.09 -9.78 7.20
C CYS A 153 -13.28 -10.92 7.84
N LEU A 154 -12.10 -10.63 8.40
CA LEU A 154 -11.23 -11.62 9.02
C LEU A 154 -11.85 -12.22 10.29
N ARG A 155 -12.57 -11.44 11.09
CA ARG A 155 -13.33 -11.94 12.24
C ARG A 155 -14.43 -12.88 11.80
N TYR A 156 -15.20 -12.51 10.76
CA TYR A 156 -16.21 -13.38 10.18
C TYR A 156 -15.62 -14.71 9.68
N VAL A 157 -14.51 -14.65 8.94
CA VAL A 157 -13.81 -15.85 8.43
C VAL A 157 -13.33 -16.72 9.59
N THR A 158 -12.72 -16.12 10.61
CA THR A 158 -12.25 -16.84 11.80
C THR A 158 -13.41 -17.56 12.49
N ASP A 159 -14.52 -16.88 12.72
CA ASP A 159 -15.71 -17.47 13.35
C ASP A 159 -16.36 -18.56 12.48
N TYR A 160 -16.35 -18.39 11.16
CA TYR A 160 -16.83 -19.42 10.22
C TYR A 160 -16.00 -20.71 10.34
N TYR A 161 -14.67 -20.61 10.30
CA TYR A 161 -13.77 -21.76 10.48
C TYR A 161 -13.95 -22.42 11.85
N ARG A 162 -14.08 -21.62 12.92
CA ARG A 162 -14.30 -22.11 14.29
C ARG A 162 -15.59 -22.92 14.42
N LYS A 163 -16.71 -22.41 13.88
CA LYS A 163 -18.02 -23.11 13.94
C LYS A 163 -18.00 -24.47 13.25
N GLN A 164 -17.07 -24.70 12.34
CA GLN A 164 -16.91 -25.93 11.59
C GLN A 164 -15.76 -26.82 12.09
N GLY A 165 -15.10 -26.45 13.18
CA GLY A 165 -13.97 -27.23 13.74
C GLY A 165 -12.70 -27.21 12.88
N ALA A 166 -12.55 -26.24 11.98
CA ALA A 166 -11.36 -26.06 11.15
C ALA A 166 -10.45 -24.96 11.71
N LYS A 167 -9.17 -24.96 11.29
CA LYS A 167 -8.19 -23.92 11.63
C LYS A 167 -7.39 -23.46 10.41
N LEU A 168 -7.03 -22.17 10.42
CA LEU A 168 -6.07 -21.59 9.49
C LEU A 168 -4.65 -21.81 10.01
N ARG A 169 -3.69 -22.00 9.10
CA ARG A 169 -2.26 -22.09 9.45
C ARG A 169 -1.66 -20.70 9.61
N ASN A 170 -1.76 -19.90 8.55
CA ASN A 170 -1.32 -18.52 8.46
C ASN A 170 -2.20 -17.76 7.45
N ILE A 171 -2.07 -16.44 7.43
CA ILE A 171 -2.71 -15.57 6.45
C ILE A 171 -1.62 -14.81 5.70
N LEU A 172 -1.56 -14.96 4.38
CA LEU A 172 -0.69 -14.19 3.50
C LEU A 172 -1.48 -13.04 2.89
N LEU A 173 -1.01 -11.81 3.09
CA LEU A 173 -1.70 -10.62 2.66
C LEU A 173 -0.81 -9.77 1.76
N PHE A 174 -1.27 -9.47 0.56
CA PHE A 174 -0.64 -8.50 -0.34
C PHE A 174 -1.41 -7.19 -0.29
N THR A 175 -0.72 -6.07 -0.12
CA THR A 175 -1.40 -4.80 0.12
C THR A 175 -0.62 -3.59 -0.37
N ILE A 176 -1.39 -2.56 -0.68
CA ILE A 176 -0.92 -1.18 -0.63
C ILE A 176 -1.60 -0.60 0.61
N GLY A 177 -0.82 -0.19 1.60
CA GLY A 177 -1.41 0.12 2.89
C GLY A 177 -0.50 0.88 3.83
N GLY A 178 -1.07 1.22 4.98
CA GLY A 178 -0.42 2.07 5.96
C GLY A 178 0.03 1.36 7.24
N THR A 179 0.72 2.12 8.09
CA THR A 179 1.18 1.73 9.43
C THR A 179 0.05 1.25 10.35
N GLN A 180 -1.14 1.85 10.23
CA GLN A 180 -2.36 1.42 10.94
C GLN A 180 -2.71 -0.05 10.66
N GLY A 181 -2.48 -0.52 9.42
CA GLY A 181 -2.68 -1.92 9.06
C GLY A 181 -1.83 -2.88 9.89
N ILE A 182 -0.58 -2.51 10.20
CA ILE A 182 0.31 -3.33 11.02
C ILE A 182 -0.26 -3.47 12.44
N GLU A 183 -0.68 -2.37 13.06
CA GLU A 183 -1.27 -2.38 14.42
C GLU A 183 -2.50 -3.29 14.51
N ILE A 184 -3.37 -3.19 13.50
CA ILE A 184 -4.57 -3.99 13.38
C ILE A 184 -4.24 -5.48 13.28
N LEU A 185 -3.28 -5.85 12.42
CA LEU A 185 -2.90 -7.24 12.20
C LEU A 185 -2.20 -7.84 13.43
N GLU A 186 -1.36 -7.07 14.13
CA GLU A 186 -0.74 -7.47 15.41
C GLU A 186 -1.81 -7.77 16.47
N LYS A 187 -2.84 -6.92 16.58
CA LYS A 187 -3.97 -7.14 17.50
C LYS A 187 -4.80 -8.36 17.12
N LEU A 188 -5.17 -8.48 15.84
CA LEU A 188 -5.93 -9.62 15.32
C LEU A 188 -5.21 -10.94 15.54
N THR A 189 -3.88 -10.96 15.42
CA THR A 189 -3.08 -12.17 15.68
C THR A 189 -3.24 -12.64 17.11
N LYS A 190 -3.20 -11.72 18.07
CA LYS A 190 -3.41 -12.04 19.49
C LYS A 190 -4.83 -12.55 19.71
N GLU A 191 -5.83 -11.90 19.12
CA GLU A 191 -7.24 -12.34 19.18
C GLU A 191 -7.42 -13.76 18.61
N ILE A 192 -6.90 -14.05 17.41
CA ILE A 192 -7.00 -15.37 16.76
C ILE A 192 -6.28 -16.45 17.57
N ARG A 193 -5.11 -16.14 18.15
CA ARG A 193 -4.34 -17.09 18.98
C ARG A 193 -5.07 -17.48 20.28
N THR A 194 -6.07 -16.72 20.73
CA THR A 194 -6.95 -17.17 21.84
C THR A 194 -7.81 -18.37 21.47
N TYR A 195 -8.12 -18.54 20.18
CA TYR A 195 -8.89 -19.66 19.65
C TYR A 195 -7.98 -20.76 19.09
N TRP A 196 -6.90 -20.37 18.43
CA TRP A 196 -5.92 -21.27 17.79
C TRP A 196 -4.50 -20.90 18.22
N PRO A 197 -3.99 -21.44 19.33
CA PRO A 197 -2.65 -21.11 19.84
C PRO A 197 -1.52 -21.33 18.82
N ASP A 198 -1.71 -22.30 17.91
CA ASP A 198 -0.74 -22.66 16.87
C ASP A 198 -0.81 -21.77 15.61
N PHE A 199 -1.66 -20.73 15.59
CA PHE A 199 -1.77 -19.83 14.44
C PHE A 199 -0.44 -19.09 14.24
N GLU A 200 0.21 -19.33 13.09
CA GLU A 200 1.56 -18.82 12.82
C GLU A 200 1.57 -17.29 12.74
N GLY A 201 0.48 -16.67 12.30
CA GLY A 201 0.34 -15.22 12.19
C GLY A 201 0.03 -14.76 10.77
N PHE A 202 0.18 -13.46 10.56
CA PHE A 202 0.12 -12.84 9.24
C PHE A 202 1.52 -12.74 8.63
N ILE A 203 1.58 -12.97 7.33
CA ILE A 203 2.70 -12.58 6.48
C ILE A 203 2.15 -11.51 5.55
N THR A 204 2.61 -10.27 5.68
CA THR A 204 2.08 -9.14 4.93
C THR A 204 3.15 -8.55 4.03
N VAL A 205 2.80 -8.38 2.77
CA VAL A 205 3.66 -7.88 1.71
C VAL A 205 3.09 -6.56 1.21
N TYR A 206 3.83 -5.49 1.43
CA TYR A 206 3.52 -4.14 0.98
C TYR A 206 4.20 -3.85 -0.35
N TYR A 207 3.47 -3.27 -1.30
CA TYR A 207 4.07 -2.74 -2.53
C TYR A 207 4.64 -1.35 -2.27
N GLU A 208 5.92 -1.17 -2.63
CA GLU A 208 6.70 0.08 -2.58
C GLU A 208 6.91 0.73 -1.21
N GLY A 209 6.08 0.45 -0.20
CA GLY A 209 6.25 1.00 1.13
C GLY A 209 5.10 0.69 2.07
N VAL A 210 5.35 0.92 3.36
CA VAL A 210 4.31 1.04 4.37
C VAL A 210 4.05 2.53 4.57
N PHE A 211 2.92 3.03 4.09
CA PHE A 211 2.61 4.46 4.09
C PHE A 211 1.96 4.90 5.41
N SER A 212 1.62 6.17 5.51
CA SER A 212 0.70 6.68 6.54
C SER A 212 -0.56 7.20 5.90
N CYS A 213 -1.64 7.33 6.67
CA CYS A 213 -2.85 8.06 6.27
C CYS A 213 -2.95 9.36 7.05
N TYR A 214 -3.58 10.39 6.46
CA TYR A 214 -3.95 11.58 7.20
C TYR A 214 -4.93 11.23 8.34
N GLU A 215 -4.79 11.90 9.48
CA GLU A 215 -5.66 11.69 10.64
C GLU A 215 -7.00 12.43 10.49
N GLU A 216 -7.99 12.08 11.30
CA GLU A 216 -9.30 12.73 11.25
C GLU A 216 -9.19 14.23 11.56
N GLY A 217 -9.73 15.06 10.66
CA GLY A 217 -9.60 16.52 10.74
C GLY A 217 -8.32 17.09 10.12
N ASP A 218 -7.35 16.26 9.77
CA ASP A 218 -6.16 16.66 9.02
C ASP A 218 -6.44 16.61 7.51
N LYS A 219 -6.23 17.75 6.84
CA LYS A 219 -6.38 17.89 5.38
C LYS A 219 -5.04 18.10 4.68
N GLY A 220 -3.94 17.92 5.40
CA GLY A 220 -2.59 18.21 4.95
C GLY A 220 -2.37 19.68 4.64
N VAL A 221 -1.14 20.01 4.23
CA VAL A 221 -0.75 21.36 3.82
C VAL A 221 -1.55 21.84 2.60
N SER A 222 -1.98 20.92 1.73
CA SER A 222 -2.82 21.24 0.57
C SER A 222 -4.23 21.74 0.96
N GLY A 223 -4.74 21.32 2.12
CA GLY A 223 -6.12 21.54 2.55
C GLY A 223 -7.17 20.73 1.76
N ILE A 224 -6.74 19.79 0.92
CA ILE A 224 -7.61 19.00 0.01
C ILE A 224 -7.66 17.52 0.45
N ASN A 225 -6.64 17.02 1.15
CA ASN A 225 -6.52 15.60 1.46
C ASN A 225 -7.63 15.08 2.38
N ARG A 226 -7.93 13.79 2.22
CA ARG A 226 -8.95 13.06 2.99
C ARG A 226 -8.30 12.15 4.02
N ALA A 227 -8.76 12.29 5.26
CA ALA A 227 -8.37 11.45 6.37
C ALA A 227 -8.63 9.96 6.11
N LEU A 228 -7.78 9.10 6.66
CA LEU A 228 -7.90 7.64 6.70
C LEU A 228 -7.96 6.93 5.34
N ILE A 229 -7.73 7.66 4.24
CA ILE A 229 -7.82 7.14 2.86
C ILE A 229 -6.60 7.57 2.05
N ASP A 230 -6.19 8.84 2.13
CA ASP A 230 -5.05 9.33 1.36
C ASP A 230 -3.72 8.93 2.01
N PHE A 231 -2.89 8.19 1.25
CA PHE A 231 -1.56 7.74 1.64
C PHE A 231 -0.47 8.74 1.28
N TYR A 232 0.45 8.95 2.22
CA TYR A 232 1.61 9.81 2.09
C TYR A 232 2.81 9.20 2.82
N TRP A 233 4.01 9.75 2.58
CA TRP A 233 5.27 9.15 3.05
C TRP A 233 5.60 9.49 4.49
N LYS A 234 5.11 10.60 5.03
CA LYS A 234 5.44 11.06 6.39
C LYS A 234 5.03 10.02 7.43
N GLY A 235 5.97 9.63 8.27
CA GLY A 235 5.77 8.57 9.27
C GLY A 235 5.62 7.16 8.68
N GLY A 236 5.80 7.00 7.37
CA GLY A 236 5.85 5.70 6.69
C GLY A 236 7.28 5.31 6.32
N ILE A 237 7.42 4.12 5.73
CA ILE A 237 8.67 3.59 5.19
C ILE A 237 8.49 3.32 3.71
N VAL A 238 9.38 3.85 2.89
CA VAL A 238 9.34 3.69 1.43
C VAL A 238 10.56 2.89 0.96
N ALA A 239 10.37 2.00 -0.01
CA ALA A 239 11.45 1.27 -0.65
C ALA A 239 12.47 2.24 -1.29
N PRO A 240 13.79 1.99 -1.15
CA PRO A 240 14.84 2.82 -1.73
C PRO A 240 14.67 3.07 -3.23
N GLU A 241 14.25 2.04 -3.97
CA GLU A 241 14.04 2.08 -5.41
C GLU A 241 12.84 2.96 -5.79
N PHE A 242 11.76 2.90 -5.00
CA PHE A 242 10.59 3.75 -5.20
C PHE A 242 10.93 5.20 -4.97
N ARG A 243 11.54 5.52 -3.80
CA ARG A 243 11.99 6.88 -3.48
C ARG A 243 12.90 7.43 -4.57
N ARG A 244 13.89 6.64 -5.02
CA ARG A 244 14.76 7.02 -6.13
C ARG A 244 13.98 7.36 -7.40
N GLN A 245 13.07 6.48 -7.82
CA GLN A 245 12.32 6.67 -9.06
C GLN A 245 11.40 7.89 -8.96
N THR A 246 10.63 8.01 -7.87
CA THR A 246 9.76 9.16 -7.63
C THR A 246 10.54 10.47 -7.67
N LEU A 247 11.69 10.57 -7.00
CA LEU A 247 12.51 11.80 -6.95
C LEU A 247 13.34 12.04 -8.21
N SER A 248 13.41 11.08 -9.13
CA SER A 248 13.95 11.31 -10.48
C SER A 248 12.93 11.95 -11.43
N MET A 249 11.67 11.99 -11.01
CA MET A 249 10.57 12.64 -11.70
C MET A 249 10.12 13.85 -10.89
N GLN A 250 9.65 14.91 -11.54
CA GLN A 250 9.32 16.15 -10.83
C GLN A 250 8.01 16.05 -10.02
N ASN A 251 6.98 15.47 -10.63
CA ASN A 251 5.60 15.65 -10.20
C ASN A 251 4.98 14.53 -9.35
N PRO A 252 5.36 13.24 -9.48
CA PRO A 252 4.70 12.16 -8.75
C PRO A 252 4.69 12.33 -7.22
N LEU A 253 5.68 13.03 -6.66
CA LEU A 253 5.73 13.33 -5.22
C LEU A 253 4.54 14.19 -4.75
N PHE A 254 3.99 15.05 -5.61
CA PHE A 254 2.93 15.99 -5.26
C PHE A 254 1.52 15.44 -5.48
N GLU A 255 1.39 14.21 -5.99
CA GLU A 255 0.10 13.55 -6.14
C GLU A 255 -0.64 13.46 -4.79
N LYS A 256 -1.99 13.44 -4.86
CA LYS A 256 -2.86 13.44 -3.68
C LYS A 256 -2.52 12.31 -2.72
N CYS A 257 -2.35 11.14 -3.29
CA CYS A 257 -2.18 9.87 -2.61
C CYS A 257 -1.14 9.03 -3.37
N THR A 258 -0.38 8.19 -2.65
CA THR A 258 0.54 7.23 -3.30
C THR A 258 -0.20 6.23 -4.19
N ILE A 259 -1.45 5.91 -3.85
CA ILE A 259 -2.37 5.14 -4.69
C ILE A 259 -3.79 5.73 -4.60
N TYR A 260 -4.29 6.29 -5.69
CA TYR A 260 -5.71 6.64 -5.81
C TYR A 260 -6.59 5.39 -5.67
N ASP A 261 -7.90 5.55 -5.48
CA ASP A 261 -8.81 4.42 -5.24
C ASP A 261 -8.58 3.30 -6.26
N GLY A 262 -8.04 2.16 -5.78
CA GLY A 262 -7.65 1.06 -6.65
C GLY A 262 -8.84 0.41 -7.36
N GLY A 263 -10.04 0.50 -6.78
CA GLY A 263 -11.28 0.06 -7.39
C GLY A 263 -11.65 0.95 -8.57
N ALA A 264 -11.72 2.27 -8.35
CA ALA A 264 -12.04 3.23 -9.39
C ALA A 264 -11.01 3.20 -10.52
N ARG A 265 -9.72 3.18 -10.17
CA ARG A 265 -8.61 3.18 -11.13
C ARG A 265 -8.63 2.01 -12.11
N ARG A 266 -9.20 0.87 -11.72
CA ARG A 266 -9.35 -0.30 -12.60
C ARG A 266 -10.74 -0.41 -13.24
N TYR A 267 -11.80 -0.14 -12.48
CA TYR A 267 -13.16 -0.51 -12.86
C TYR A 267 -14.05 0.70 -13.18
N GLU A 268 -13.81 1.86 -12.58
CA GLU A 268 -14.55 3.11 -12.75
C GLU A 268 -13.60 4.22 -13.19
N ILE A 269 -12.92 4.00 -14.33
CA ILE A 269 -11.83 4.88 -14.82
C ILE A 269 -12.28 6.34 -14.93
N HIS A 270 -13.55 6.60 -15.22
CA HIS A 270 -14.12 7.95 -15.26
C HIS A 270 -14.12 8.62 -13.88
N GLU A 271 -14.55 7.92 -12.82
CA GLU A 271 -14.50 8.43 -11.44
C GLU A 271 -13.05 8.70 -11.01
N HIS A 272 -12.12 7.81 -11.38
CA HIS A 272 -10.68 8.03 -11.14
C HIS A 272 -10.15 9.28 -11.84
N ILE A 273 -10.55 9.50 -13.11
CA ILE A 273 -10.16 10.70 -13.85
C ILE A 273 -10.71 11.95 -13.18
N GLU A 274 -11.99 11.94 -12.79
CA GLU A 274 -12.63 13.05 -12.08
C GLU A 274 -11.91 13.34 -10.76
N GLU A 275 -11.58 12.32 -9.97
CA GLU A 275 -10.87 12.49 -8.69
C GLU A 275 -9.49 13.13 -8.87
N VAL A 276 -8.67 12.62 -9.80
CA VAL A 276 -7.33 13.15 -10.06
C VAL A 276 -7.41 14.60 -10.55
N LEU A 277 -8.33 14.89 -11.48
CA LEU A 277 -8.51 16.25 -11.99
C LEU A 277 -9.10 17.18 -10.93
N GLU A 278 -10.03 16.74 -10.08
CA GLU A 278 -10.55 17.54 -8.97
C GLU A 278 -9.42 17.95 -8.03
N PHE A 279 -8.52 17.03 -7.70
CA PHE A 279 -7.34 17.32 -6.88
C PHE A 279 -6.43 18.37 -7.53
N TRP A 280 -5.99 18.13 -8.78
CA TRP A 280 -5.02 19.02 -9.43
C TRP A 280 -5.62 20.40 -9.75
N ASN A 281 -6.88 20.47 -10.18
CA ASN A 281 -7.58 21.75 -10.29
C ASN A 281 -7.74 22.44 -8.93
N GLY A 282 -7.93 21.66 -7.87
CA GLY A 282 -7.98 22.15 -6.50
C GLY A 282 -6.64 22.76 -6.03
N ILE A 283 -5.52 22.14 -6.39
CA ILE A 283 -4.17 22.67 -6.16
C ILE A 283 -3.98 23.95 -6.97
N LEU A 284 -4.30 23.93 -8.27
CA LEU A 284 -4.17 25.09 -9.15
C LEU A 284 -4.94 26.32 -8.61
N ALA A 285 -6.19 26.13 -8.19
CA ALA A 285 -7.04 27.19 -7.64
C ALA A 285 -6.55 27.77 -6.30
N ARG A 286 -5.57 27.12 -5.65
CA ARG A 286 -5.02 27.50 -4.34
C ARG A 286 -3.50 27.65 -4.37
N ALA A 287 -2.87 27.62 -5.54
CA ALA A 287 -1.42 27.59 -5.68
C ALA A 287 -0.74 28.82 -5.03
N ASP A 288 -1.44 29.95 -4.98
CA ASP A 288 -1.02 31.20 -4.34
C ASP A 288 -1.10 31.17 -2.79
N LYS A 289 -1.86 30.23 -2.23
CA LYS A 289 -2.15 30.13 -0.79
C LYS A 289 -1.44 28.97 -0.11
N ILE A 290 -1.07 27.95 -0.87
CA ILE A 290 -0.38 26.77 -0.34
C ILE A 290 1.09 27.13 -0.12
N ASP A 291 1.59 26.88 1.09
CA ASP A 291 3.02 26.96 1.35
C ASP A 291 3.74 25.79 0.66
N LYS A 292 4.39 26.07 -0.47
CA LYS A 292 5.14 25.09 -1.26
C LYS A 292 6.21 24.38 -0.43
N GLN A 293 6.89 25.09 0.47
CA GLN A 293 7.96 24.52 1.28
C GLN A 293 7.37 23.52 2.27
N ALA A 294 6.32 23.92 3.00
CA ALA A 294 5.63 23.02 3.92
C ALA A 294 5.02 21.81 3.20
N LEU A 295 4.50 21.99 1.98
CA LEU A 295 3.96 20.88 1.18
C LEU A 295 5.07 19.90 0.78
N LEU A 296 6.22 20.41 0.34
CA LEU A 296 7.37 19.58 -0.02
C LEU A 296 7.88 18.77 1.18
N GLU A 297 8.00 19.40 2.35
CA GLU A 297 8.39 18.73 3.59
C GLU A 297 7.37 17.67 4.02
N GLU A 298 6.08 17.95 3.90
CA GLU A 298 5.02 16.97 4.16
C GLU A 298 5.13 15.76 3.23
N LYS A 299 5.35 15.99 1.93
CA LYS A 299 5.42 14.91 0.93
C LYS A 299 6.70 14.08 1.04
N LEU A 300 7.84 14.70 1.38
CA LEU A 300 9.09 13.98 1.65
C LEU A 300 9.04 13.18 2.96
N GLY A 301 8.29 13.70 3.94
CA GLY A 301 8.10 13.12 5.25
C GLY A 301 8.93 13.76 6.36
N HIS A 302 9.69 14.81 6.06
CA HIS A 302 10.61 15.45 7.01
C HIS A 302 10.89 16.92 6.66
N ALA A 303 11.33 17.68 7.66
CA ALA A 303 11.65 19.10 7.51
C ALA A 303 12.95 19.31 6.72
N LEU A 304 13.09 20.46 6.05
CA LEU A 304 14.29 20.81 5.30
C LEU A 304 14.94 22.10 5.85
N PRO A 305 16.28 22.21 5.84
CA PRO A 305 17.24 21.18 5.49
C PRO A 305 17.36 20.09 6.56
N ILE A 306 17.65 18.86 6.14
CA ILE A 306 17.86 17.71 7.03
C ILE A 306 19.30 17.20 6.96
N SER A 307 19.84 16.73 8.09
CA SER A 307 21.15 16.07 8.14
C SER A 307 21.09 14.68 7.50
N TYR A 308 22.24 14.10 7.11
CA TYR A 308 22.25 12.73 6.60
C TYR A 308 21.82 11.72 7.67
N GLU A 309 22.24 11.94 8.92
CA GLU A 309 21.96 11.07 10.05
C GLU A 309 20.48 11.07 10.44
N ASP A 310 19.81 12.23 10.38
CA ASP A 310 18.38 12.34 10.66
C ASP A 310 17.57 11.82 9.48
N TRP A 311 17.96 12.13 8.23
CA TRP A 311 17.33 11.58 7.03
C TRP A 311 17.39 10.06 7.00
N LEU A 312 18.51 9.46 7.41
CA LEU A 312 18.68 8.01 7.45
C LEU A 312 17.70 7.35 8.42
N LYS A 313 17.41 8.01 9.56
CA LYS A 313 16.44 7.55 10.56
C LYS A 313 15.00 7.76 10.11
N ASP A 314 14.67 8.95 9.60
CA ASP A 314 13.33 9.28 9.10
C ASP A 314 12.93 8.36 7.93
N CYS A 315 13.91 7.94 7.11
CA CYS A 315 13.68 6.96 6.05
C CYS A 315 13.73 5.49 6.51
N HIS A 316 14.14 5.21 7.75
CA HIS A 316 14.30 3.86 8.31
C HIS A 316 15.36 3.00 7.57
N TYR A 317 16.44 3.63 7.10
CA TYR A 317 17.44 3.06 6.19
C TYR A 317 18.75 2.65 6.89
N GLU A 318 18.82 2.62 8.22
CA GLU A 318 20.07 2.41 8.97
C GLU A 318 20.73 1.05 8.74
N LYS A 319 19.98 0.06 8.22
CA LYS A 319 20.52 -1.28 7.89
C LYS A 319 20.85 -1.47 6.41
N LEU A 320 20.67 -0.44 5.58
CA LEU A 320 21.05 -0.48 4.17
C LEU A 320 22.53 -0.18 3.97
N ASP A 321 23.03 -0.47 2.77
CA ASP A 321 24.39 -0.15 2.38
C ASP A 321 24.64 1.38 2.40
N ALA A 322 25.73 1.78 3.07
CA ALA A 322 26.03 3.19 3.29
C ALA A 322 26.35 3.97 2.00
N LYS A 323 26.84 3.30 0.95
CA LYS A 323 27.08 3.95 -0.34
C LYS A 323 25.76 4.23 -1.04
N LEU A 324 24.82 3.28 -1.01
CA LEU A 324 23.46 3.45 -1.51
C LEU A 324 22.74 4.61 -0.81
N THR A 325 22.69 4.61 0.52
CA THR A 325 21.97 5.63 1.29
C THR A 325 22.55 7.02 1.13
N ARG A 326 23.88 7.17 1.10
CA ARG A 326 24.53 8.47 0.81
C ARG A 326 24.20 8.97 -0.59
N TRP A 327 24.14 8.06 -1.57
CA TRP A 327 23.77 8.44 -2.93
C TRP A 327 22.31 8.90 -3.00
N LEU A 328 21.38 8.18 -2.37
CA LEU A 328 19.95 8.55 -2.28
C LEU A 328 19.76 9.91 -1.60
N TYR A 329 20.45 10.16 -0.48
CA TYR A 329 20.42 11.45 0.21
C TYR A 329 20.86 12.60 -0.72
N GLN A 330 21.89 12.41 -1.53
CA GLN A 330 22.32 13.43 -2.50
C GLN A 330 21.31 13.61 -3.64
N GLN A 331 20.65 12.54 -4.08
CA GLN A 331 19.58 12.63 -5.08
C GLN A 331 18.41 13.46 -4.56
N GLU A 332 17.96 13.20 -3.34
CA GLU A 332 16.87 13.98 -2.74
C GLU A 332 17.24 15.46 -2.58
N ARG A 333 18.47 15.77 -2.16
CA ARG A 333 18.95 17.15 -2.13
C ARG A 333 18.96 17.80 -3.51
N GLY A 334 19.37 17.06 -4.54
CA GLY A 334 19.32 17.52 -5.92
C GLY A 334 17.90 17.79 -6.40
N PHE A 335 16.95 16.93 -6.03
CA PHE A 335 15.53 17.10 -6.31
C PHE A 335 14.98 18.36 -5.63
N VAL A 336 15.23 18.55 -4.33
CA VAL A 336 14.83 19.76 -3.59
C VAL A 336 15.39 21.03 -4.24
N GLU A 337 16.66 21.00 -4.65
CA GLU A 337 17.30 22.11 -5.35
C GLU A 337 16.61 22.42 -6.69
N SER A 338 16.24 21.37 -7.45
CA SER A 338 15.59 21.51 -8.75
C SER A 338 14.19 22.15 -8.68
N LEU A 339 13.53 22.07 -7.52
CA LEU A 339 12.20 22.62 -7.30
C LEU A 339 12.18 24.09 -6.87
N LYS A 340 13.35 24.73 -6.65
CA LYS A 340 13.40 26.11 -6.13
C LYS A 340 12.65 27.09 -7.02
N ASP A 341 12.93 27.04 -8.31
CA ASP A 341 12.40 27.98 -9.31
C ASP A 341 11.07 27.52 -9.93
N VAL A 342 10.54 26.37 -9.51
CA VAL A 342 9.27 25.82 -10.00
C VAL A 342 8.12 26.24 -9.08
N THR A 343 7.05 26.77 -9.64
CA THR A 343 5.84 27.13 -8.89
C THR A 343 4.85 25.95 -8.80
N LEU A 344 3.97 25.95 -7.79
CA LEU A 344 2.89 24.96 -7.70
C LEU A 344 1.88 25.11 -8.85
N GLU A 345 1.70 26.33 -9.36
CA GLU A 345 0.86 26.61 -10.52
C GLU A 345 1.40 25.91 -11.78
N GLU A 346 2.71 26.01 -12.05
CA GLU A 346 3.35 25.32 -13.17
C GLU A 346 3.24 23.79 -13.06
N ILE A 347 3.48 23.23 -11.85
CA ILE A 347 3.33 21.79 -11.60
C ILE A 347 1.89 21.35 -11.88
N ALA A 348 0.91 22.07 -11.34
CA ALA A 348 -0.50 21.72 -11.51
C ALA A 348 -0.94 21.79 -12.97
N HIS A 349 -0.55 22.85 -13.71
CA HIS A 349 -0.83 22.96 -15.14
C HIS A 349 -0.22 21.79 -15.92
N GLN A 350 1.06 21.50 -15.71
CA GLN A 350 1.74 20.41 -16.39
C GLN A 350 1.05 19.07 -16.12
N ARG A 351 0.63 18.81 -14.87
CA ARG A 351 -0.04 17.57 -14.50
C ARG A 351 -1.45 17.44 -15.05
N ILE A 352 -2.23 18.51 -15.05
CA ILE A 352 -3.55 18.51 -15.69
C ILE A 352 -3.42 18.20 -17.18
N ASP A 353 -2.48 18.85 -17.87
CA ASP A 353 -2.27 18.66 -19.30
C ASP A 353 -1.76 17.25 -19.63
N GLU A 354 -0.77 16.75 -18.90
CA GLU A 354 -0.21 15.40 -19.06
C GLU A 354 -1.27 14.32 -18.83
N PHE A 355 -2.01 14.42 -17.72
CA PHE A 355 -3.03 13.44 -17.34
C PHE A 355 -4.20 13.43 -18.35
N THR A 356 -4.70 14.61 -18.72
CA THR A 356 -5.79 14.75 -19.71
C THR A 356 -5.36 14.24 -21.08
N THR A 357 -4.13 14.51 -21.50
CA THR A 357 -3.60 14.05 -22.79
C THR A 357 -3.45 12.53 -22.81
N THR A 358 -2.91 11.94 -21.75
CA THR A 358 -2.66 10.49 -21.65
C THR A 358 -3.96 9.70 -21.60
N LEU A 359 -4.95 10.18 -20.85
CA LEU A 359 -6.25 9.51 -20.69
C LEU A 359 -7.33 10.02 -21.64
N LYS A 360 -6.97 10.78 -22.67
CA LYS A 360 -7.91 11.34 -23.66
C LYS A 360 -8.91 10.33 -24.23
N LYS A 361 -8.49 9.07 -24.40
CA LYS A 361 -9.34 7.98 -24.92
C LYS A 361 -10.49 7.56 -23.98
N TYR A 362 -10.43 7.94 -22.71
CA TYR A 362 -11.46 7.67 -21.70
C TYR A 362 -12.28 8.92 -21.35
N ILE A 363 -11.89 10.10 -21.84
CA ILE A 363 -12.54 11.40 -21.59
C ILE A 363 -13.54 11.75 -22.71
N LEU A 364 -13.25 11.32 -23.94
CA LEU A 364 -14.11 11.46 -25.12
C LEU A 364 -15.07 10.28 -25.23
#